data_AF-A0A523X183-F1
#
_entry.id   AF-A0A523X183-F1
#
_cell.length_a   1.000
_cell.length_b   1.000
_cell.length_c   1.000
_cell.angle_alpha   90.00
_cell.angle_beta   90.00
_cell.angle_gamma   90.00
#
_symmetry.space_group_name_H-M   'P 1'
#
loop_
_entity.id
_entity.type
_entity.pdbx_description
1 polymer ?
#
loop_
_entity_poly.entity_id
_entity_poly.type
_entity_poly.pdbx_seq_one_letter_code
_entity_poly.pdbx_strand_id
1 'polypeptide(L)' 'MEKTRDEYERIDSLTTDKLNFGDIYAKSFYILGKIYEQQGDTAKAIEQYEKFLDIWNDADLGLPEVEDARKCLPALKRH' A
#
# COMPACT_ATOMS: atom_id res chain seq x y z
N MET A 1 16.70 -6.64 8.62
CA MET A 1 15.77 -6.59 7.49
C MET A 1 14.90 -7.85 7.50
N GLU A 2 14.02 -8.01 8.50
CA GLU A 2 13.29 -9.29 8.66
C GLU A 2 11.99 -9.09 9.43
N LYS A 3 11.19 -8.09 9.02
CA LYS A 3 9.88 -7.83 9.64
C LYS A 3 8.85 -7.22 8.67
N THR A 4 9.02 -7.51 7.38
CA THR A 4 8.21 -6.97 6.28
C THR A 4 7.73 -8.08 5.33
N ARG A 5 7.48 -9.27 5.87
CA ARG A 5 6.88 -10.39 5.10
C ARG A 5 5.80 -11.11 5.91
N ASP A 6 6.06 -11.34 7.19
CA ASP A 6 5.20 -12.19 8.04
C ASP A 6 3.81 -11.59 8.36
N GLU A 7 3.65 -10.27 8.27
CA GLU A 7 2.36 -9.62 8.56
C GLU A 7 1.38 -9.62 7.36
N TYR A 8 1.86 -9.97 6.15
CA TYR A 8 1.02 -10.06 4.96
C TYR A 8 0.30 -11.40 4.82
N GLU A 9 0.75 -12.44 5.52
CA GLU A 9 0.13 -13.77 5.49
C GLU A 9 -1.15 -13.86 6.35
N ARG A 10 -1.50 -12.80 7.09
CA ARG A 10 -2.75 -12.74 7.89
C ARG A 10 -3.96 -12.18 7.15
N ILE A 11 -3.78 -11.70 5.93
CA ILE A 11 -4.86 -11.12 5.10
C ILE A 11 -5.61 -12.22 4.31
N ASP A 12 -5.24 -13.49 4.44
CA ASP A 12 -5.88 -14.57 3.66
C ASP A 12 -7.17 -15.14 4.30
N SER A 13 -7.51 -14.84 5.56
CA SER A 13 -8.50 -15.66 6.29
C SER A 13 -9.91 -15.10 6.48
N LEU A 14 -10.23 -13.85 6.10
CA LEU A 14 -11.53 -13.27 6.50
C LEU A 14 -12.39 -12.59 5.41
N THR A 15 -11.90 -12.34 4.20
CA THR A 15 -12.70 -11.58 3.20
C THR A 15 -12.55 -12.07 1.75
N THR A 16 -12.24 -13.35 1.53
CA THR A 16 -12.29 -13.99 0.20
C THR A 16 -13.74 -14.30 -0.24
N ASP A 17 -14.65 -13.35 -0.06
CA ASP A 17 -16.00 -13.37 -0.65
C ASP A 17 -16.33 -11.99 -1.25
N LYS A 18 -15.41 -11.47 -2.06
CA LYS A 18 -15.68 -10.58 -3.20
C LYS A 18 -14.35 -10.16 -3.81
N LEU A 19 -13.99 -10.85 -4.88
CA LEU A 19 -12.94 -10.43 -5.82
C LEU A 19 -13.32 -9.07 -6.44
N ASN A 20 -13.04 -7.98 -5.71
CA ASN A 20 -13.00 -6.65 -6.29
C ASN A 20 -11.64 -6.49 -6.94
N PHE A 21 -11.59 -6.46 -8.27
CA PHE A 21 -10.37 -6.23 -9.04
C PHE A 21 -9.63 -4.93 -8.65
N GLY A 22 -10.35 -3.96 -8.07
CA GLY A 22 -9.78 -2.75 -7.50
C GLY A 22 -8.79 -3.00 -6.36
N ASP A 23 -9.03 -4.03 -5.53
CA ASP A 23 -8.18 -4.39 -4.38
C ASP A 23 -6.79 -4.85 -4.83
N ILE A 24 -6.77 -5.76 -5.81
CA ILE A 24 -5.53 -6.30 -6.40
C ILE A 24 -4.77 -5.19 -7.12
N TYR A 25 -5.49 -4.36 -7.88
CA TYR A 25 -4.90 -3.25 -8.62
C TYR A 25 -4.27 -2.24 -7.66
N ALA A 26 -4.98 -1.85 -6.61
CA ALA A 26 -4.47 -0.90 -5.64
C ALA A 26 -3.28 -1.49 -4.86
N LYS A 27 -3.39 -2.71 -4.34
CA LYS A 27 -2.29 -3.38 -3.61
C LYS A 27 -0.98 -3.44 -4.42
N SER A 28 -1.06 -3.53 -5.75
CA SER A 28 0.12 -3.46 -6.61
C SER A 28 0.90 -2.14 -6.48
N PHE A 29 0.21 -1.00 -6.37
CA PHE A 29 0.84 0.31 -6.19
C PHE A 29 1.50 0.43 -4.82
N TYR A 30 0.87 -0.11 -3.77
CA TYR A 30 1.47 -0.14 -2.43
C TYR A 30 2.79 -0.92 -2.43
N ILE A 31 2.82 -2.10 -3.06
CA ILE A 31 4.04 -2.91 -3.17
C ILE A 31 5.12 -2.18 -3.97
N LEU A 32 4.75 -1.53 -5.08
CA LEU A 32 5.69 -0.73 -5.85
C LEU A 32 6.26 0.44 -5.03
N GLY A 33 5.43 1.11 -4.23
CA GLY A 33 5.87 2.12 -3.27
C GLY A 33 6.95 1.59 -2.32
N LYS A 34 6.72 0.43 -1.70
CA LYS A 34 7.68 -0.23 -0.79
C LYS A 34 8.99 -0.62 -1.48
N ILE A 35 8.91 -1.03 -2.75
CA ILE A 35 10.08 -1.39 -3.54
C ILE A 35 10.92 -0.15 -3.84
N TYR A 36 10.29 0.94 -4.26
CA TYR A 36 10.98 2.20 -4.53
C TYR A 36 11.57 2.82 -3.26
N GLU A 37 10.89 2.74 -2.11
CA GLU A 37 11.47 3.12 -0.81
C GLU A 37 12.76 2.35 -0.52
N GLN A 38 12.76 1.03 -0.75
CA GLN A 38 13.94 0.18 -0.55
C GLN A 38 15.07 0.46 -1.54
N GLN A 39 14.74 0.91 -2.76
CA GLN A 39 15.71 1.32 -3.76
C GLN A 39 16.30 2.72 -3.49
N GLY A 40 15.73 3.46 -2.52
CA GLY A 40 16.08 4.86 -2.25
C GLY A 40 15.45 5.86 -3.22
N ASP A 41 14.57 5.39 -4.11
CA ASP A 41 13.82 6.21 -5.06
C ASP A 41 12.56 6.80 -4.41
N THR A 42 12.77 7.67 -3.41
CA THR A 42 11.69 8.30 -2.62
C THR A 42 10.65 9.01 -3.49
N ALA A 43 11.09 9.67 -4.57
CA ALA A 43 10.19 10.36 -5.50
C ALA A 43 9.19 9.41 -6.17
N LYS A 44 9.66 8.23 -6.62
CA LYS A 44 8.78 7.22 -7.23
C LYS A 44 7.91 6.55 -6.18
N ALA A 45 8.44 6.30 -4.98
CA ALA A 45 7.68 5.74 -3.88
C ALA A 45 6.46 6.60 -3.54
N ILE A 46 6.67 7.92 -3.42
CA ILE A 46 5.61 8.91 -3.20
C ILE A 46 4.54 8.81 -4.29
N GLU A 47 4.92 8.80 -5.57
CA GLU A 47 3.96 8.73 -6.68
C GLU A 47 3.09 7.45 -6.62
N GLN A 48 3.70 6.30 -6.29
CA GLN A 48 2.94 5.06 -6.18
C GLN A 48 2.00 5.06 -4.97
N TYR A 49 2.43 5.61 -3.83
CA TYR A 49 1.56 5.76 -2.67
C TYR A 49 0.41 6.73 -2.90
N GLU A 50 0.62 7.82 -3.66
CA GLU A 50 -0.46 8.73 -4.02
C GLU A 50 -1.48 8.05 -4.92
N LYS A 51 -1.04 7.29 -5.94
CA LYS A 51 -1.95 6.51 -6.80
C LYS A 51 -2.72 5.45 -6.03
N PHE A 52 -2.05 4.76 -5.12
CA PHE A 52 -2.69 3.82 -4.22
C PHE A 52 -3.81 4.48 -3.42
N LEU A 53 -3.50 5.59 -2.75
CA LEU A 53 -4.47 6.32 -1.93
C LEU A 53 -5.61 6.92 -2.75
N ASP A 54 -5.36 7.35 -3.99
CA ASP A 54 -6.38 7.85 -4.92
C ASP A 54 -7.42 6.76 -5.25
N ILE A 55 -6.95 5.56 -5.59
CA ILE A 55 -7.81 4.41 -5.89
C ILE A 55 -8.60 3.97 -4.65
N TRP A 56 -7.96 3.98 -3.46
CA TRP A 56 -8.62 3.59 -2.21
C TRP A 56 -9.56 4.64 -1.64
N ASN A 57 -9.31 5.93 -1.88
CA ASN A 57 -10.21 7.01 -1.46
C ASN A 57 -11.58 6.90 -2.15
N ASP A 58 -11.64 6.31 -3.34
CA ASP A 58 -12.91 6.01 -4.02
C ASP A 58 -13.56 4.69 -3.54
N ALA A 59 -12.75 3.75 -3.03
CA ALA A 59 -13.19 2.39 -2.69
C ALA A 59 -13.58 2.17 -1.21
N ASP A 60 -13.37 3.16 -0.32
CA ASP A 60 -13.70 3.22 1.13
C ASP A 60 -13.91 1.84 1.80
N LEU A 61 -12.85 1.05 1.76
CA LEU A 61 -12.73 -0.23 2.44
C LEU A 61 -11.58 0.01 3.44
N GLY A 62 -11.91 0.11 4.73
CA GLY A 62 -10.99 0.46 5.82
C GLY A 62 -9.89 -0.58 6.04
N LEU A 63 -8.98 -0.70 5.08
CA LEU A 63 -7.86 -1.64 5.10
C LEU A 63 -6.64 -1.05 5.81
N PRO A 64 -5.88 -1.89 6.54
CA PRO A 64 -4.66 -1.47 7.22
C PRO A 64 -3.60 -0.93 6.25
N GLU A 65 -3.58 -1.41 4.99
CA GLU A 65 -2.65 -0.94 3.96
C GLU A 65 -2.88 0.54 3.59
N VAL A 66 -4.13 1.01 3.60
CA VAL A 66 -4.50 2.41 3.33
C VAL A 66 -4.01 3.32 4.45
N GLU A 67 -4.24 2.90 5.70
CA GLU A 67 -3.78 3.64 6.87
C GLU A 67 -2.25 3.76 6.91
N ASP A 68 -1.54 2.67 6.59
CA ASP A 68 -0.08 2.65 6.51
C ASP A 68 0.44 3.59 5.42
N ALA A 69 -0.09 3.50 4.19
CA ALA A 69 0.31 4.37 3.09
C ALA A 69 0.08 5.86 3.41
N ARG A 70 -1.05 6.19 4.05
CA ARG A 70 -1.38 7.57 4.46
C ARG A 70 -0.42 8.10 5.52
N LYS A 71 0.17 7.23 6.34
CA LYS A 71 1.18 7.57 7.35
C LYS A 71 2.59 7.64 6.76
N CYS A 72 2.93 6.76 5.84
CA CYS A 72 4.24 6.71 5.18
C CYS A 72 4.44 7.87 4.20
N LEU A 73 3.40 8.27 3.45
CA LEU A 73 3.49 9.36 2.47
C LEU A 73 4.05 10.69 3.04
N PRO A 74 3.53 11.26 4.14
CA PRO A 74 4.10 12.47 4.72
C PRO A 74 5.48 12.27 5.36
N ALA A 75 5.82 11.04 5.77
CA ALA A 75 7.16 10.72 6.27
C ALA A 75 8.18 10.73 5.12
N LEU A 76 7.82 10.23 3.95
CA LEU A 76 8.65 10.25 2.75
C LEU A 76 8.81 11.65 2.16
N LYS A 77 7.76 12.48 2.19
CA LYS A 77 7.82 13.89 1.72
C LYS A 77 8.64 14.81 2.62
N ARG A 78 8.97 14.37 3.84
CA ARG A 78 9.75 15.14 4.82
C ARG A 78 11.26 14.92 4.74
N HIS A 79 11.69 13.96 3.93
CA HIS A 79 13.07 13.51 3.84
C HIS A 79 13.78 14.04 2.59
#